data_AF-A0AAD0Z0D2-F1
#
_entry.id   AF-A0AAD0Z0D2-F1
#
_cell.length_a   1.000
_cell.length_b   1.000
_cell.length_c   1.000
_cell.angle_alpha   90.00
_cell.angle_beta   90.00
_cell.angle_gamma   90.00
#
_symmetry.space_group_name_H-M   'P 1'
#
loop_
_entity.id
_entity.type
_entity.pdbx_description
1 polymer ?
#
loop_
_entity_poly.entity_id
_entity_poly.type
_entity_poly.pdbx_seq_one_letter_code
_entity_poly.pdbx_strand_id
1 'polypeptide(L)' 'MDKEDAEKFYDQIKNLYNNPKIPQQNMQNPVTEIPSMVIFEQLEQLGKLRENGVLTDTEFTEQKRKLLDQLK' A
#
# COMPACT_ATOMS: atom_id res chain seq x y z
N MET A 1 -5.12 9.45 29.94
CA MET A 1 -4.59 8.58 28.86
C MET A 1 -3.71 7.58 29.57
N ASP A 2 -4.37 6.53 30.02
CA ASP A 2 -3.99 5.80 31.21
C ASP A 2 -3.04 4.67 30.82
N LYS A 3 -1.99 4.48 31.61
CA LYS A 3 -0.95 3.46 31.36
C LYS A 3 -1.55 2.05 31.15
N GLU A 4 -2.69 1.81 31.79
CA GLU A 4 -3.49 0.59 31.69
C GLU A 4 -4.08 0.36 30.29
N ASP A 5 -4.39 1.41 29.54
CA ASP A 5 -4.89 1.30 28.16
C ASP A 5 -3.77 0.86 27.21
N ALA A 6 -2.54 1.34 27.42
CA ALA A 6 -1.38 0.94 26.64
C ALA A 6 -1.02 -0.54 26.87
N GLU A 7 -1.14 -1.02 28.11
CA GLU A 7 -0.90 -2.43 28.46
C GLU A 7 -1.93 -3.35 27.79
N LYS A 8 -3.22 -3.00 27.87
CA LYS A 8 -4.30 -3.75 27.19
C LYS A 8 -4.13 -3.78 25.67
N PHE A 9 -3.74 -2.64 25.10
CA PHE A 9 -3.49 -2.54 23.67
C PHE A 9 -2.33 -3.43 23.24
N TYR A 10 -1.19 -3.39 23.96
CA TYR A 10 -0.03 -4.24 23.65
C TYR A 10 -0.39 -5.72 23.72
N ASP A 11 -1.16 -6.15 24.73
CA ASP A 11 -1.63 -7.53 24.82
C ASP A 11 -2.51 -7.96 23.64
N GLN A 12 -3.24 -7.02 23.04
CA GLN A 12 -4.09 -7.26 21.88
C GLN A 12 -3.28 -7.46 20.59
N ILE A 13 -2.17 -6.73 20.44
CA ILE A 13 -1.33 -6.75 19.22
C ILE A 13 -0.03 -7.54 19.35
N LYS A 14 0.36 -8.02 20.55
CA LYS A 14 1.63 -8.75 20.75
C LYS A 14 1.74 -10.00 19.89
N ASN A 15 0.64 -10.68 19.60
CA ASN A 15 0.62 -11.85 18.72
C ASN A 15 0.85 -11.49 17.24
N LEU A 16 0.53 -10.26 16.84
CA LEU A 16 0.82 -9.73 15.50
C LEU A 16 2.28 -9.28 15.40
N TYR A 17 2.85 -8.74 16.47
CA TYR A 17 4.23 -8.26 16.50
C TYR A 17 5.27 -9.38 16.73
N ASN A 18 4.96 -10.37 17.58
CA ASN A 18 5.84 -11.51 17.88
C ASN A 18 5.73 -12.66 16.89
N ASN A 19 4.81 -12.58 15.93
CA ASN A 19 4.77 -13.53 14.84
C ASN A 19 5.44 -12.89 13.63
N PRO A 20 6.67 -13.28 13.26
CA PRO A 20 7.24 -12.90 11.98
C PRO A 20 6.52 -13.72 10.90
N LYS A 21 5.23 -13.46 10.69
CA LYS A 21 4.63 -13.64 9.37
C LYS A 21 5.11 -12.46 8.54
N ILE A 22 6.39 -12.52 8.19
CA ILE A 22 6.81 -12.11 6.87
C ILE A 22 5.90 -12.91 5.93
N PRO A 23 5.09 -12.29 5.06
CA PRO A 23 4.71 -12.97 3.84
C PRO A 23 6.01 -13.06 3.02
N GLN A 24 6.82 -14.08 3.30
CA GLN A 24 7.78 -14.55 2.32
C GLN A 24 6.95 -15.00 1.12
N GLN A 25 6.94 -14.16 0.08
CA GLN A 25 7.39 -14.57 -1.25
C GLN A 25 6.89 -15.96 -1.68
N ASN A 26 5.60 -16.11 -1.95
CA ASN A 26 5.17 -17.12 -2.91
C ASN A 26 5.38 -16.57 -4.33
N MET A 27 6.66 -16.48 -4.71
CA MET A 27 7.06 -16.45 -6.12
C MET A 27 6.84 -17.86 -6.68
N GLN A 28 5.61 -18.16 -7.05
CA GLN A 28 5.30 -19.28 -7.95
C GLN A 28 4.32 -18.74 -8.97
N ASN A 29 4.84 -18.02 -9.96
CA ASN A 29 4.34 -17.88 -11.33
C ASN A 29 5.26 -16.86 -12.05
N PRO A 30 5.97 -17.23 -13.14
CA PRO A 30 6.56 -16.24 -14.03
C PRO A 30 5.44 -15.68 -14.90
N VAL A 31 4.61 -14.80 -14.32
CA VAL A 31 3.60 -14.07 -15.08
C VAL A 31 3.71 -12.61 -14.71
N THR A 32 3.87 -11.82 -15.76
CA THR A 32 3.88 -10.38 -15.87
C THR A 32 2.61 -9.73 -15.29
N GLU A 33 2.41 -9.82 -13.98
CA GLU A 33 1.29 -9.18 -13.29
C GLU A 33 1.85 -8.40 -12.10
N ILE A 34 1.86 -7.08 -12.21
CA ILE A 34 2.15 -6.22 -11.06
C ILE A 34 1.10 -6.53 -9.99
N PRO A 35 1.49 -6.89 -8.75
CA PRO A 35 0.52 -7.18 -7.71
C PRO A 35 -0.41 -5.97 -7.55
N SER A 36 -1.72 -6.20 -7.53
CA SER A 36 -2.73 -5.12 -7.40
C SER A 36 -2.46 -4.20 -6.22
N MET A 37 -1.88 -4.74 -5.13
CA MET A 37 -1.39 -3.98 -3.97
C MET A 37 -0.36 -2.89 -4.34
N VAL A 38 0.60 -3.22 -5.21
CA VAL A 38 1.62 -2.28 -5.69
C VAL A 38 0.99 -1.19 -6.55
N ILE A 39 -0.04 -1.50 -7.33
CA ILE A 39 -0.76 -0.49 -8.12
C ILE A 39 -1.52 0.49 -7.20
N PHE A 40 -2.12 0.01 -6.11
CA PHE A 40 -2.77 0.89 -5.14
C PHE A 40 -1.78 1.83 -4.44
N GLU A 41 -0.59 1.34 -4.07
CA GLU A 41 0.48 2.18 -3.51
C GLU A 41 0.95 3.25 -4.53
N GLN A 42 1.10 2.88 -5.80
CA GLN A 42 1.44 3.83 -6.86
C GLN A 42 0.36 4.88 -7.08
N LEU A 43 -0.93 4.52 -6.98
CA LEU A 43 -2.04 5.47 -7.05
C LEU A 43 -2.02 6.47 -5.87
N GLU A 44 -1.67 6.04 -4.66
CA GLU A 44 -1.51 6.92 -3.50
C GLU A 44 -0.36 7.92 -3.72
N GLN A 45 0.80 7.44 -4.18
CA GLN A 45 1.94 8.30 -4.51
C GLN A 45 1.60 9.31 -5.61
N LEU A 46 0.86 8.87 -6.64
CA LEU A 46 0.41 9.72 -7.72
C LEU A 46 -0.48 10.88 -7.22
N GLY A 47 -1.35 10.61 -6.24
CA GLY A 47 -2.16 11.64 -5.57
C GLY A 47 -1.29 12.67 -4.84
N LYS A 48 -0.30 12.22 -4.08
CA LYS A 48 0.66 13.11 -3.37
C LYS A 48 1.43 14.00 -4.34
N LEU A 49 1.85 13.48 -5.48
CA LEU A 49 2.56 14.27 -6.50
C LEU A 49 1.69 15.39 -7.07
N ARG A 50 0.39 15.13 -7.30
CA ARG A 50 -0.57 16.16 -7.71
C ARG A 50 -0.77 17.21 -6.61
N GLU A 51 -1.00 16.79 -5.37
CA GLU A 51 -1.20 17.70 -4.24
C GLU A 51 0.01 18.61 -3.99
N ASN A 52 1.21 18.08 -4.19
CA ASN A 52 2.46 18.83 -4.09
C ASN A 52 2.74 19.72 -5.32
N GLY A 53 1.85 19.76 -6.32
CA GLY A 53 2.00 20.56 -7.53
C GLY A 53 3.08 20.07 -8.50
N VAL A 54 3.56 18.82 -8.33
CA VAL A 54 4.56 18.20 -9.22
C VAL A 54 3.91 17.75 -10.54
N LEU A 55 2.64 17.35 -10.47
CA LEU A 55 1.84 16.97 -11.64
C LEU A 55 0.70 17.95 -11.85
N THR A 56 0.45 18.28 -13.12
CA THR A 56 -0.79 18.95 -13.53
C THR A 56 -1.97 17.97 -13.49
N ASP A 57 -3.20 18.50 -13.48
CA ASP A 57 -4.41 17.66 -13.49
C ASP A 57 -4.49 16.73 -14.71
N THR A 58 -3.98 17.18 -15.85
CA THR A 58 -3.92 16.39 -17.08
C THR A 58 -2.97 15.20 -16.92
N GLU A 59 -1.74 15.45 -16.46
CA GLU A 59 -0.72 14.41 -16.26
C GLU A 59 -1.15 13.40 -15.20
N PHE A 60 -1.78 13.86 -14.12
CA PHE A 60 -2.36 13.00 -13.09
C PHE A 60 -3.42 12.07 -13.69
N THR A 61 -4.33 12.61 -14.51
CA THR A 61 -5.44 11.85 -15.10
C THR A 61 -4.93 10.77 -16.06
N GLU A 62 -3.96 11.10 -16.91
CA GLU A 62 -3.37 10.14 -17.85
C GLU A 62 -2.64 9.00 -17.12
N GLN A 63 -1.85 9.32 -16.09
CA GLN A 63 -1.12 8.32 -15.31
C GLN A 63 -2.04 7.44 -14.48
N LYS A 64 -3.06 8.04 -13.85
CA LYS A 64 -4.09 7.29 -13.10
C LYS A 64 -4.79 6.28 -13.98
N ARG A 65 -5.15 6.66 -15.22
CA ARG A 65 -5.79 5.75 -16.18
C ARG A 65 -4.88 4.55 -16.50
N LYS A 66 -3.60 4.80 -16.78
CA LYS A 66 -2.62 3.75 -17.08
C LYS A 66 -2.45 2.76 -15.93
N LEU A 67 -2.48 3.24 -14.68
CA LEU A 67 -2.41 2.38 -13.49
C LEU A 67 -3.68 1.55 -13.32
N LEU A 68 -4.86 2.14 -13.52
CA LEU A 68 -6.13 1.42 -13.42
C LEU A 68 -6.33 0.38 -14.55
N ASP A 69 -5.81 0.66 -15.75
CA ASP A 69 -5.85 -0.31 -16.85
C ASP A 69 -4.99 -1.56 -16.58
N GLN A 70 -3.99 -1.47 -15.69
CA GLN A 70 -3.18 -2.62 -15.27
C GLN A 70 -3.87 -3.50 -14.21
N LEU A 71 -5.02 -3.06 -13.68
CA LEU A 71 -5.86 -3.84 -12.76
C LEU A 71 -6.97 -4.63 -13.45
N LYS A 72 -7.07 -4.53 -14.79
CA LYS A 72 -8.09 -5.22 -15.58
C LYS A 72 -7.80 -6.69 -15.81
#